data_AF-A0A928SW69-F1
#
_entry.id   AF-A0A928SW69-F1
#
_cell.length_a   1.000
_cell.length_b   1.000
_cell.length_c   1.000
_cell.angle_alpha   90.00
_cell.angle_beta   90.00
_cell.angle_gamma   90.00
#
_symmetry.space_group_name_H-M   'P 1'
#
loop_
_entity.id
_entity.type
_entity.pdbx_description
1 polymer ?
#
loop_
_entity_poly.entity_id
_entity_poly.type
_entity_poly.pdbx_seq_one_letter_code
_entity_poly.pdbx_strand_id
1 'polypeptide(L)'
;MLDHRSVKLGPRGFACFSHLLERRGRWVKAEEIMRAVFHTHHAVNSAVVRVLIARMRETLGDLAWVLEGREGFGYRVVLRRDSTPGRLRLPHARYHARKRSLE
;
A
#
# COMPACT_ATOMS: atom_id res chain seq x y z
N MET A 1 17.72 -21.95 6.49
CA MET A 1 16.94 -21.44 7.64
C MET A 1 16.08 -20.29 7.12
N LEU A 2 14.78 -20.49 6.94
CA LEU A 2 13.85 -19.42 6.53
C LEU A 2 13.58 -18.56 7.75
N ASP A 3 14.00 -17.29 7.72
CA ASP A 3 13.72 -16.34 8.79
C ASP A 3 12.20 -16.03 8.78
N HIS A 4 11.45 -16.61 9.73
CA HIS A 4 10.00 -16.45 9.80
C HIS A 4 9.64 -15.11 10.44
N ARG A 5 9.89 -13.99 9.73
CA ARG A 5 9.39 -12.68 10.13
C ARG A 5 7.90 -12.57 9.83
N SER A 6 7.08 -12.61 10.89
CA SER A 6 5.65 -12.31 10.80
C SER A 6 5.39 -10.81 10.99
N VAL A 7 4.60 -10.20 10.13
CA VAL A 7 4.10 -8.82 10.28
C VAL A 7 2.58 -8.84 10.46
N LYS A 8 2.06 -7.94 11.31
CA LYS A 8 0.61 -7.82 11.53
C LYS A 8 0.05 -6.65 10.73
N LEU A 9 -0.64 -6.95 9.64
CA LEU A 9 -1.44 -5.97 8.90
C LEU A 9 -2.84 -5.86 9.52
N GLY A 10 -3.38 -4.64 9.57
CA GLY A 10 -4.80 -4.45 9.88
C GLY A 10 -5.70 -5.03 8.77
N PRO A 11 -7.01 -5.25 9.01
CA PRO A 11 -7.89 -5.99 8.09
C PRO A 11 -7.89 -5.43 6.66
N ARG A 12 -7.98 -4.10 6.51
CA ARG A 12 -7.94 -3.44 5.20
C ARG A 12 -6.56 -3.52 4.53
N GLY A 13 -5.49 -3.46 5.32
CA GLY A 13 -4.13 -3.59 4.81
C GLY A 13 -3.88 -5.00 4.29
N PHE A 14 -4.34 -6.01 5.05
CA PHE A 14 -4.30 -7.40 4.62
C PHE A 14 -5.15 -7.64 3.37
N ALA A 15 -6.39 -7.16 3.33
CA ALA A 15 -7.25 -7.29 2.15
C ALA A 15 -6.64 -6.62 0.90
N CYS A 16 -6.09 -5.42 1.05
CA CYS A 16 -5.39 -4.73 -0.05
C CYS A 16 -4.16 -5.51 -0.51
N PHE A 17 -3.33 -5.98 0.42
CA PHE A 17 -2.14 -6.76 0.11
C PHE A 17 -2.49 -8.06 -0.61
N SER A 18 -3.47 -8.82 -0.11
CA SER A 18 -3.97 -10.05 -0.72
C SER A 18 -4.51 -9.79 -2.13
N HIS A 19 -5.31 -8.73 -2.31
CA HIS A 19 -5.84 -8.35 -3.62
C HIS A 19 -4.73 -8.07 -4.65
N LEU A 20 -3.65 -7.39 -4.24
CA LEU A 20 -2.49 -7.14 -5.08
C LEU A 20 -1.64 -8.40 -5.31
N LEU A 21 -1.52 -9.27 -4.31
CA LEU A 21 -0.75 -10.51 -4.38
C LEU A 21 -1.38 -11.54 -5.33
N GLU A 22 -2.70 -11.68 -5.31
CA GLU A 22 -3.46 -12.46 -6.31
C GLU A 22 -3.17 -11.99 -7.74
N ARG A 23 -2.87 -10.70 -7.90
CA ARG A 23 -2.56 -10.03 -9.17
C ARG A 23 -1.06 -9.71 -9.29
N ARG A 24 -0.19 -10.50 -8.64
CA ARG A 24 1.27 -10.25 -8.59
C ARG A 24 1.85 -9.84 -9.95
N GLY A 25 2.67 -8.80 -9.94
CA GLY A 25 3.30 -8.21 -11.12
C GLY A 25 2.40 -7.29 -11.96
N ARG A 26 1.07 -7.31 -11.77
CA ARG A 26 0.13 -6.45 -12.51
C ARG A 26 -0.14 -5.14 -11.77
N TRP A 27 -0.22 -4.05 -12.51
CA TRP A 27 -0.65 -2.75 -11.98
C TRP A 27 -2.15 -2.77 -11.73
N VAL A 28 -2.55 -2.35 -10.53
CA VAL A 28 -3.95 -2.22 -10.10
C VAL A 28 -4.21 -0.77 -9.76
N LYS A 29 -5.22 -0.16 -10.38
CA LYS A 29 -5.56 1.25 -10.15
C LYS A 29 -6.11 1.47 -8.75
N ALA A 30 -5.96 2.69 -8.23
CA ALA A 30 -6.50 3.05 -6.92
C ALA A 30 -8.02 2.82 -6.83
N GLU A 31 -8.75 3.10 -7.92
CA GLU A 31 -10.20 2.87 -8.02
C GLU A 31 -10.58 1.38 -7.91
N GLU A 32 -9.75 0.49 -8.46
CA GLU A 32 -9.95 -0.95 -8.36
C GLU A 32 -9.71 -1.44 -6.94
N ILE A 33 -8.66 -0.93 -6.29
CA ILE A 33 -8.37 -1.21 -4.87
C ILE A 33 -9.52 -0.68 -3.99
N MET A 34 -10.02 0.52 -4.26
CA MET A 34 -11.16 1.09 -3.52
C MET A 34 -12.39 0.17 -3.60
N ARG A 35 -12.74 -0.29 -4.80
CA ARG A 35 -13.86 -1.19 -5.02
C ARG A 35 -13.66 -2.53 -4.32
N ALA A 36 -12.47 -3.11 -4.41
CA ALA A 36 -12.18 -4.43 -3.87
C ALA A 36 -12.07 -4.45 -2.33
N VAL A 37 -11.53 -3.38 -1.72
CA VAL A 37 -11.20 -3.34 -0.28
C VAL A 37 -12.25 -2.58 0.53
N PHE A 38 -12.87 -1.55 -0.04
CA PHE A 38 -13.83 -0.68 0.65
C PHE A 38 -15.26 -0.84 0.13
N HIS A 39 -15.48 -1.70 -0.89
CA HIS A 39 -16.80 -1.98 -1.48
C HIS A 39 -17.57 -0.72 -1.89
N THR A 40 -16.84 0.32 -2.32
CA THR A 40 -17.43 1.60 -2.70
C THR A 40 -16.82 2.14 -3.98
N HIS A 41 -17.66 2.77 -4.80
CA HIS A 41 -17.28 3.53 -5.98
C HIS A 41 -17.17 5.04 -5.71
N HIS A 42 -17.70 5.51 -4.57
CA HIS A 42 -17.90 6.95 -4.30
C HIS A 42 -16.62 7.67 -3.88
N ALA A 43 -15.57 6.94 -3.53
CA ALA A 43 -14.26 7.51 -3.25
C ALA A 43 -13.37 7.42 -4.50
N VAL A 44 -13.66 8.30 -5.46
CA VAL A 44 -12.78 8.58 -6.62
C VAL A 44 -11.41 9.10 -6.15
N ASN A 45 -11.32 9.55 -4.90
CA ASN A 45 -10.11 10.14 -4.35
C ASN A 45 -9.11 9.08 -3.89
N SER A 46 -8.05 8.90 -4.68
CA SER A 46 -6.91 7.99 -4.45
C SER A 46 -6.18 8.19 -3.12
N ALA A 47 -6.46 9.26 -2.38
CA ALA A 47 -5.83 9.60 -1.11
C ALA A 47 -5.96 8.49 -0.04
N VAL A 48 -7.13 7.84 0.07
CA VAL A 48 -7.33 6.75 1.04
C VAL A 48 -6.44 5.55 0.72
N VAL A 49 -6.35 5.18 -0.56
CA VAL A 49 -5.44 4.12 -1.02
C VAL A 49 -3.99 4.49 -0.77
N ARG A 50 -3.59 5.74 -1.03
CA ARG A 50 -2.23 6.24 -0.75
C ARG A 50 -1.87 6.09 0.72
N VAL A 51 -2.77 6.51 1.63
CA VAL A 51 -2.57 6.39 3.09
C VAL A 51 -2.51 4.91 3.51
N LEU A 52 -3.38 4.07 2.96
CA LEU A 52 -3.37 2.63 3.23
C LEU A 52 -2.05 1.98 2.81
N ILE A 53 -1.57 2.28 1.61
CA ILE A 53 -0.29 1.77 1.09
C ILE A 53 0.89 2.31 1.91
N ALA A 54 0.85 3.58 2.33
CA ALA A 54 1.89 4.16 3.20
C ALA A 54 1.98 3.40 4.53
N ARG A 55 0.84 3.19 5.21
CA ARG A 55 0.78 2.40 6.47
C ARG A 55 1.23 0.96 6.28
N MET A 56 0.89 0.34 5.15
CA MET A 56 1.37 -1.00 4.81
C MET A 56 2.89 -1.03 4.66
N ARG A 57 3.49 -0.05 3.97
CA ARG A 57 4.94 0.06 3.83
C ARG A 57 5.63 0.26 5.18
N GLU A 58 5.08 1.13 6.04
CA GLU A 58 5.57 1.30 7.41
C GLU A 58 5.54 -0.02 8.19
N THR A 59 4.45 -0.79 8.06
CA THR A 59 4.28 -2.09 8.74
C THR A 59 5.22 -3.17 8.18
N LEU A 60 5.50 -3.15 6.88
CA LEU A 60 6.37 -4.11 6.21
C LEU A 60 7.86 -3.84 6.46
N GLY A 61 8.24 -2.60 6.81
CA GLY A 61 9.61 -2.21 7.08
C GLY A 61 10.55 -2.56 5.92
N ASP A 62 11.55 -3.39 6.17
CA ASP A 62 12.53 -3.84 5.17
C ASP A 62 11.90 -4.57 3.98
N LEU A 63 10.68 -5.11 4.13
CA LEU A 63 9.93 -5.79 3.06
C LEU A 63 9.09 -4.82 2.22
N ALA A 64 9.07 -3.51 2.51
CA ALA A 64 8.26 -2.54 1.80
C ALA A 64 8.58 -2.47 0.28
N TRP A 65 9.75 -2.95 -0.14
CA TRP A 65 10.13 -3.04 -1.56
C TRP A 65 9.19 -3.94 -2.38
N VAL A 66 8.46 -4.87 -1.75
CA VAL A 66 7.49 -5.71 -2.46
C VAL A 66 6.29 -4.91 -2.97
N LEU A 67 6.06 -3.70 -2.45
CA LEU A 67 4.96 -2.82 -2.83
C LEU A 67 5.45 -1.66 -3.70
N GLU A 68 5.17 -1.75 -4.98
CA GLU A 68 5.44 -0.67 -5.92
C GLU A 68 4.21 0.19 -6.15
N GLY A 69 4.44 1.49 -6.35
CA GLY A 69 3.43 2.44 -6.77
C GLY A 69 3.99 3.31 -7.88
N ARG A 70 3.16 3.64 -8.87
CA ARG A 70 3.52 4.55 -9.97
C ARG A 70 2.34 5.43 -10.32
N GLU A 71 2.57 6.73 -10.36
CA GLU A 71 1.57 7.71 -10.74
C GLU A 71 1.03 7.43 -12.16
N GLY A 72 -0.30 7.50 -12.32
CA GLY A 72 -0.99 7.11 -13.56
C GLY A 72 -1.18 5.61 -13.78
N PHE A 73 -0.50 4.74 -13.03
CA PHE A 73 -0.58 3.27 -13.17
C PHE A 73 -1.26 2.59 -11.98
N GLY A 74 -1.01 3.07 -10.76
CA GLY A 74 -1.53 2.48 -9.53
C GLY A 74 -0.46 1.73 -8.75
N TYR A 75 -0.81 0.55 -8.23
CA TYR A 75 0.04 -0.22 -7.32
C TYR A 75 0.17 -1.68 -7.74
N ARG A 76 1.27 -2.33 -7.35
CA ARG A 76 1.48 -3.76 -7.58
C ARG A 76 2.34 -4.40 -6.50
N VAL A 77 2.21 -5.72 -6.37
CA VAL A 77 3.14 -6.54 -5.59
C VAL A 77 4.17 -7.18 -6.51
N VAL A 78 5.46 -7.08 -6.14
CA VAL A 78 6.59 -7.73 -6.80
C VAL A 78 7.26 -8.71 -5.82
N LEU A 79 7.62 -9.90 -6.31
CA LEU A 79 8.20 -10.97 -5.48
C LEU A 79 9.71 -11.17 -5.69
N ARG A 80 10.29 -10.48 -6.68
CA ARG A 80 11.72 -10.37 -6.88
C ARG A 80 12.08 -8.90 -6.83
N ARG A 81 13.25 -8.57 -6.27
CA ARG A 81 13.88 -7.28 -6.51
C ARG A 81 14.33 -7.25 -7.97
N ASP A 82 13.40 -6.99 -8.88
CA ASP A 82 13.79 -6.58 -10.22
C ASP A 82 14.53 -5.25 -10.08
N SER A 83 15.74 -5.16 -10.63
CA SER A 83 16.73 -4.10 -10.42
C SER A 83 16.34 -2.71 -10.92
N THR A 84 15.06 -2.45 -11.16
CA THR A 84 14.57 -1.16 -11.65
C THR A 84 13.81 -0.45 -10.54
N PRO A 85 14.49 0.33 -9.68
CA PRO A 85 13.80 1.17 -8.72
C PRO A 85 13.02 2.25 -9.50
N GLY A 86 11.73 2.00 -9.70
CA GLY A 86 10.77 3.05 -10.03
C GLY A 86 10.82 4.07 -8.91
N ARG A 87 11.55 5.16 -9.14
CA ARG A 87 11.83 6.25 -8.20
C ARG A 87 10.51 6.91 -7.78
N LEU A 88 9.80 6.33 -6.82
CA LEU A 88 8.67 6.98 -6.21
C LEU A 88 9.22 7.98 -5.20
N ARG A 89 9.37 9.25 -5.63
CA ARG A 89 9.51 10.37 -4.71
C ARG A 89 8.25 10.43 -3.85
N LEU A 90 8.33 9.89 -2.65
CA LEU A 90 7.37 10.19 -1.60
C LEU A 90 7.89 11.44 -0.88
N PRO A 91 7.17 12.58 -0.89
CA PRO A 91 7.43 13.61 0.09
C PRO A 91 7.13 13.02 1.47
N HIS A 92 8.21 12.64 2.16
CA HIS A 92 8.20 12.28 3.57
C HIS A 92 8.02 13.57 4.38
N ALA A 93 6.81 14.11 4.45
CA ALA A 93 6.50 15.19 5.37
C ALA A 93 4.99 15.28 5.64
N ARG A 94 4.63 15.05 6.90
CA ARG A 94 3.43 15.58 7.60
C ARG A 94 2.10 14.84 7.44
N TYR A 95 2.06 13.53 7.73
CA TYR A 95 0.79 12.86 8.11
C TYR A 95 0.73 12.42 9.59
N HIS A 96 1.49 13.08 10.45
CA HIS A 96 1.24 13.24 11.89
C HIS A 96 1.24 14.78 12.12
N ALA A 97 0.34 15.42 12.85
CA ALA A 97 -0.54 14.99 13.90
C ALA A 97 -1.76 15.93 14.02
N ARG A 98 -2.94 15.36 14.28
CA ARG A 98 -3.87 15.95 15.25
C ARG A 98 -4.34 14.82 16.15
N LYS A 99 -3.54 14.55 17.18
CA LYS A 99 -4.02 13.85 18.36
C LYS A 99 -5.04 14.75 19.05
N ARG A 100 -6.11 14.12 19.50
CA ARG A 100 -7.15 14.58 20.41
C ARG A 100 -6.64 15.60 21.43
N SER A 101 -7.33 16.75 21.48
CA SER A 101 -7.63 17.44 22.73
C SER A 101 -9.13 17.64 22.74
N LEU A 102 -9.82 16.72 23.42
CA LEU A 102 -11.15 16.96 23.99
C LEU A 102 -10.97 16.54 25.44
N GLU A 103 -10.60 17.53 26.24
CA GLU A 103 -10.95 17.62 27.66
C GLU A 103 -11.91 18.80 27.79
#